data_AF-U7K9F7-F1
#
_entry.id   AF-U7K9F7-F1
#
_cell.length_a   1.000
_cell.length_b   1.000
_cell.length_c   1.000
_cell.angle_alpha   90.00
_cell.angle_beta   90.00
_cell.angle_gamma   90.00
#
_symmetry.space_group_name_H-M   'P 1'
#
loop_
_entity.id
_entity.type
_entity.pdbx_description
1 polymer ?
#
loop_
_entity_poly.entity_id
_entity_poly.type
_entity_poly.pdbx_seq_one_letter_code
_entity_poly.pdbx_strand_id
1 'polypeptide(L)'
;METTTRTKVWDWKLGLGVLIVAALLVTSLLTGQYDVFGADDGAAMFGITRLPRTIALVLAGAAMAVSGLVMQLLTQNRFVEPSTTGTTEWAGLGLLVVMAVAPTASILTKMIGAVVFSFLGTVVFFLFLRRVTLRSSLIVPIIGIMLGAVVSAVSTFFALMTDMLQQLGIWFMGSFTAVYKGQYEVLWIVLLVLVAVYIYADRLTVVGLGEDVATNVGLNYNRMLLLGTGLIAIATGVVTVVVGSLPFLGLIVPNIVSMVRGDDLRSNVPWVCLLGIGIVTVCDLVGRVIIAPFEMPVSVILGVIGAIVFIIMIVRSTRAN
;
A
#
# COMPACT_ATOMS: atom_id res chain seq x y z
N MET A 1 -11.99 26.97 -29.09
CA MET A 1 -10.88 26.02 -29.31
C MET A 1 -10.70 25.26 -28.00
N GLU A 2 -11.48 24.20 -27.79
CA GLU A 2 -11.39 23.37 -26.59
C GLU A 2 -10.13 22.51 -26.68
N THR A 3 -9.02 22.98 -26.13
CA THR A 3 -7.85 22.13 -25.89
C THR A 3 -8.16 21.25 -24.69
N THR A 4 -8.70 20.05 -24.92
CA THR A 4 -8.81 19.03 -23.88
C THR A 4 -7.39 18.61 -23.47
N THR A 5 -6.83 19.26 -22.46
CA THR A 5 -5.51 18.97 -21.88
C THR A 5 -5.49 17.69 -21.04
N ARG A 6 -6.63 17.01 -20.88
CA ARG A 6 -6.69 15.70 -20.22
C ARG A 6 -6.03 14.66 -21.10
N THR A 7 -4.91 14.13 -20.62
CA THR A 7 -4.28 12.93 -21.19
C THR A 7 -5.35 11.84 -21.26
N LYS A 8 -5.53 11.24 -22.45
CA LYS A 8 -6.56 10.21 -22.65
C LYS A 8 -6.26 9.05 -21.68
N VAL A 9 -7.20 8.76 -20.78
CA VAL A 9 -7.07 7.69 -19.78
C VAL A 9 -6.88 6.35 -20.48
N TRP A 10 -7.56 6.17 -21.61
CA TRP A 10 -7.41 5.01 -22.49
C TRP A 10 -6.44 5.32 -23.63
N ASP A 11 -5.28 4.68 -23.56
CA ASP A 11 -4.24 4.64 -24.59
C ASP A 11 -3.95 3.17 -24.90
N TRP A 12 -3.52 2.84 -26.11
CA TRP A 12 -3.16 1.47 -26.50
C TRP A 12 -2.11 0.89 -25.55
N LYS A 13 -1.22 1.74 -25.03
CA LYS A 13 -0.21 1.39 -24.02
C LYS A 13 -0.85 0.85 -22.73
N LEU A 14 -1.99 1.41 -22.31
CA LEU A 14 -2.72 0.91 -21.15
C LEU A 14 -3.30 -0.47 -21.45
N GLY A 15 -3.85 -0.67 -22.65
CA GLY A 15 -4.31 -1.99 -23.12
C GLY A 15 -3.19 -3.04 -23.08
N LEU A 16 -2.00 -2.68 -23.54
CA LEU A 16 -0.82 -3.55 -23.46
C LEU A 16 -0.43 -3.85 -22.00
N GLY A 17 -0.44 -2.84 -21.13
CA GLY A 17 -0.18 -3.01 -19.69
C GLY A 17 -1.18 -3.97 -19.03
N VAL A 18 -2.47 -3.85 -19.35
CA VAL A 18 -3.52 -4.76 -18.88
C VAL A 18 -3.26 -6.19 -19.34
N LEU A 19 -2.87 -6.39 -20.61
CA LEU A 19 -2.55 -7.71 -21.14
C LEU A 19 -1.33 -8.34 -20.44
N ILE A 20 -0.27 -7.56 -20.18
CA ILE A 20 0.91 -8.03 -19.45
C ILE A 20 0.54 -8.43 -18.03
N VAL A 21 -0.22 -7.59 -17.32
CA VAL A 21 -0.67 -7.90 -15.96
C VAL A 21 -1.59 -9.12 -15.95
N ALA A 22 -2.51 -9.24 -16.92
CA ALA A 22 -3.38 -10.40 -17.04
C ALA A 22 -2.56 -11.69 -17.27
N ALA A 23 -1.54 -11.64 -18.13
CA ALA A 23 -0.63 -12.77 -18.33
C ALA A 23 0.11 -13.13 -17.03
N LEU A 24 0.60 -12.14 -16.27
CA LEU A 24 1.21 -12.37 -14.96
C LEU A 24 0.25 -13.02 -13.96
N LEU A 25 -1.01 -12.57 -13.91
CA LEU A 25 -2.02 -13.16 -13.03
C LEU A 25 -2.37 -14.59 -13.43
N VAL A 26 -2.45 -14.89 -14.73
CA VAL A 26 -2.60 -16.26 -15.23
C VAL A 26 -1.40 -17.10 -14.81
N THR A 27 -0.16 -16.60 -14.95
CA THR A 27 1.02 -17.33 -14.46
C THR A 27 0.95 -17.56 -12.95
N SER A 28 0.53 -16.58 -12.15
CA SER A 28 0.34 -16.72 -10.69
C SER A 28 -0.66 -17.81 -10.32
N LEU A 29 -1.73 -17.98 -11.10
CA LEU A 29 -2.72 -19.05 -10.91
C LEU A 29 -2.17 -20.44 -11.28
N LEU A 30 -1.26 -20.51 -12.26
CA LEU A 30 -0.65 -21.76 -12.71
C LEU A 30 0.55 -22.17 -11.86
N THR A 31 1.28 -21.20 -11.28
CA THR A 31 2.46 -21.43 -10.44
C THR A 31 2.06 -21.89 -9.03
N GLY A 32 2.43 -23.12 -8.69
CA GLY A 32 2.31 -23.68 -7.34
C GLY A 32 2.94 -25.08 -7.28
N GLN A 33 3.40 -25.49 -6.09
CA GLN A 33 4.06 -26.79 -5.90
C GLN A 33 3.08 -27.97 -5.96
N TYR A 34 1.86 -27.76 -5.49
CA TYR A 34 0.82 -28.78 -5.50
C TYR A 34 0.20 -28.91 -6.90
N ASP A 35 0.12 -30.13 -7.43
CA ASP A 35 -0.47 -30.41 -8.75
C ASP A 35 -2.00 -30.29 -8.69
N VAL A 36 -2.49 -29.12 -9.10
CA VAL A 36 -3.91 -28.80 -9.13
C VAL A 36 -4.64 -29.41 -10.32
N PHE A 37 -3.93 -29.82 -11.37
CA PHE A 37 -4.55 -30.35 -12.59
C PHE A 37 -4.58 -31.87 -12.64
N GLY A 38 -3.65 -32.54 -11.95
CA GLY A 38 -3.57 -33.99 -11.88
C GLY A 38 -4.17 -34.64 -10.63
N ALA A 39 -4.34 -33.90 -9.53
CA ALA A 39 -4.83 -34.47 -8.26
C ALA A 39 -6.36 -34.43 -8.12
N ASP A 40 -6.92 -35.41 -7.41
CA ASP A 40 -8.37 -35.56 -7.20
C ASP A 40 -9.01 -34.37 -6.47
N ASP A 41 -8.28 -33.73 -5.54
CA ASP A 41 -8.69 -32.53 -4.82
C ASP A 41 -8.14 -31.21 -5.43
N GLY A 42 -7.54 -31.29 -6.63
CA GLY A 42 -6.89 -30.16 -7.29
C GLY A 42 -7.81 -28.96 -7.49
N ALA A 43 -9.02 -29.18 -8.03
CA ALA A 43 -9.99 -28.10 -8.24
C ALA A 43 -10.41 -27.41 -6.93
N ALA A 44 -10.49 -28.15 -5.82
CA ALA A 44 -10.80 -27.58 -4.51
C ALA A 44 -9.63 -26.73 -4.00
N MET A 45 -8.39 -27.26 -4.09
CA MET A 45 -7.18 -26.53 -3.67
C MET A 45 -6.96 -25.25 -4.48
N PHE A 46 -7.29 -25.26 -5.77
CA PHE A 46 -7.28 -24.06 -6.60
C PHE A 46 -8.17 -22.94 -6.03
N GLY A 47 -9.42 -23.28 -5.67
CA GLY A 47 -10.39 -22.35 -5.13
C GLY A 47 -10.12 -21.91 -3.69
N ILE A 48 -9.40 -22.71 -2.91
CA ILE A 48 -9.10 -22.44 -1.50
C ILE A 48 -7.85 -21.57 -1.33
N THR A 49 -6.84 -21.73 -2.18
CA THR A 49 -5.53 -21.08 -1.99
C THR A 49 -5.13 -20.20 -3.17
N ARG A 50 -5.12 -20.73 -4.40
CA ARG A 50 -4.57 -20.02 -5.57
C ARG A 50 -5.42 -18.80 -5.96
N LEU A 51 -6.73 -18.98 -6.08
CA LEU A 51 -7.63 -17.88 -6.44
C LEU A 51 -7.66 -16.78 -5.36
N PRO A 52 -7.84 -17.08 -4.05
CA PRO A 52 -7.73 -16.10 -2.97
C PRO A 52 -6.41 -15.32 -2.98
N ARG A 53 -5.29 -16.02 -3.16
CA ARG A 53 -3.97 -15.39 -3.19
C ARG A 53 -3.83 -14.43 -4.36
N THR A 54 -4.21 -14.83 -5.57
CA THR A 54 -4.14 -13.93 -6.74
C THR A 54 -5.05 -12.72 -6.60
N ILE A 55 -6.25 -12.87 -6.05
CA ILE A 55 -7.14 -11.73 -5.76
C ILE A 55 -6.50 -10.79 -4.73
N ALA A 56 -5.87 -11.34 -3.69
CA ALA A 56 -5.18 -10.53 -2.69
C ALA A 56 -3.99 -9.75 -3.27
N LEU A 57 -3.20 -10.36 -4.17
CA LEU A 57 -2.13 -9.67 -4.90
C LEU A 57 -2.67 -8.44 -5.66
N VAL A 58 -3.80 -8.61 -6.34
CA VAL A 58 -4.45 -7.54 -7.11
C VAL A 58 -4.92 -6.42 -6.19
N LEU A 59 -5.69 -6.76 -5.15
CA LEU A 59 -6.29 -5.78 -4.25
C LEU A 59 -5.23 -5.05 -3.42
N ALA A 60 -4.31 -5.78 -2.79
CA ALA A 60 -3.25 -5.18 -1.97
C ALA A 60 -2.28 -4.35 -2.81
N GLY A 61 -1.86 -4.87 -3.98
CA GLY A 61 -0.94 -4.16 -4.86
C GLY A 61 -1.49 -2.84 -5.38
N ALA A 62 -2.74 -2.83 -5.85
CA ALA A 62 -3.40 -1.61 -6.30
C ALA A 62 -3.59 -0.61 -5.16
N ALA A 63 -4.05 -1.09 -4.01
CA ALA A 63 -4.37 -0.24 -2.86
C ALA A 63 -3.19 0.45 -2.24
N MET A 64 -2.09 -0.28 -2.05
CA MET A 64 -0.88 0.27 -1.43
C MET A 64 -0.20 1.26 -2.39
N ALA A 65 -0.21 0.97 -3.70
CA ALA A 65 0.27 1.92 -4.71
C ALA A 65 -0.57 3.21 -4.73
N VAL A 66 -1.90 3.11 -4.74
CA VAL A 66 -2.79 4.28 -4.72
C VAL A 66 -2.73 5.03 -3.38
N SER A 67 -2.63 4.32 -2.25
CA SER A 67 -2.43 4.94 -0.93
C SER A 67 -1.14 5.75 -0.88
N GLY A 68 -0.07 5.24 -1.50
CA GLY A 68 1.17 5.97 -1.72
C GLY A 68 0.95 7.27 -2.49
N LEU A 69 0.29 7.19 -3.65
CA LEU A 69 -0.01 8.36 -4.47
C LEU A 69 -0.83 9.42 -3.71
N VAL A 70 -1.86 9.01 -2.98
CA VAL A 70 -2.67 9.93 -2.16
C VAL A 70 -1.83 10.52 -1.03
N MET A 71 -1.00 9.72 -0.35
CA MET A 71 -0.12 10.19 0.72
C MET A 71 0.86 11.25 0.20
N GLN A 72 1.45 11.04 -0.98
CA GLN A 72 2.35 12.00 -1.62
C GLN A 72 1.65 13.34 -1.90
N LEU A 73 0.39 13.30 -2.35
CA LEU A 73 -0.41 14.52 -2.56
C LEU A 73 -0.71 15.24 -1.25
N LEU A 74 -1.19 14.52 -0.23
CA LEU A 74 -1.56 15.12 1.05
C LEU A 74 -0.35 15.72 1.80
N THR A 75 0.81 15.10 1.66
CA THR A 75 2.06 15.58 2.26
C THR A 75 2.84 16.55 1.36
N GLN A 76 2.40 16.72 0.12
CA GLN A 76 3.08 17.48 -0.93
C GLN A 76 4.54 17.03 -1.11
N ASN A 77 4.78 15.72 -0.97
CA ASN A 77 6.12 15.16 -0.96
C ASN A 77 6.17 13.80 -1.65
N ARG A 78 6.97 13.72 -2.70
CA ARG A 78 7.13 12.53 -3.55
C ARG A 78 7.87 11.38 -2.89
N PHE A 79 8.58 11.60 -1.78
CA PHE A 79 9.34 10.56 -1.09
C PHE A 79 8.59 9.97 0.11
N VAL A 80 7.27 10.11 0.13
CA VAL A 80 6.42 9.64 1.22
C VAL A 80 5.47 8.54 0.74
N GLU A 81 5.26 7.56 1.60
CA GLU A 81 4.26 6.49 1.52
C GLU A 81 3.82 6.09 2.94
N PRO A 82 2.74 5.30 3.11
CA PRO A 82 2.22 4.93 4.44
C PRO A 82 3.26 4.30 5.41
N SER A 83 4.18 3.47 4.92
CA SER A 83 5.29 2.91 5.72
C SER A 83 6.30 3.98 6.15
N THR A 84 6.55 5.00 5.34
CA THR A 84 7.48 6.08 5.73
C THR A 84 6.86 7.08 6.70
N THR A 85 5.53 7.19 6.79
CA THR A 85 4.83 8.06 7.74
C THR A 85 4.57 7.41 9.09
N GLY A 86 4.97 6.14 9.26
CA GLY A 86 4.68 5.36 10.46
C GLY A 86 3.30 4.68 10.46
N THR A 87 2.48 4.87 9.43
CA THR A 87 1.07 4.42 9.40
C THR A 87 0.96 2.90 9.52
N THR A 88 1.91 2.16 8.95
CA THR A 88 1.97 0.69 9.02
C THR A 88 2.35 0.21 10.42
N GLU A 89 3.26 0.91 11.10
CA GLU A 89 3.71 0.65 12.46
C GLU A 89 2.55 0.87 13.46
N TRP A 90 1.78 1.94 13.25
CA TRP A 90 0.56 2.18 14.03
C TRP A 90 -0.49 1.09 13.79
N ALA A 91 -0.69 0.65 12.55
CA ALA A 91 -1.59 -0.46 12.24
C ALA A 91 -1.16 -1.74 12.98
N GLY A 92 0.14 -2.05 12.99
CA GLY A 92 0.72 -3.17 13.73
C GLY A 92 0.50 -3.07 15.24
N LEU A 93 0.70 -1.89 15.83
CA LEU A 93 0.41 -1.65 17.24
C LEU A 93 -1.08 -1.88 17.56
N GLY A 94 -1.99 -1.35 16.75
CA GLY A 94 -3.43 -1.55 16.95
C GLY A 94 -3.84 -3.02 16.88
N LEU A 95 -3.22 -3.76 15.97
CA LEU A 95 -3.43 -5.20 15.82
C LEU A 95 -2.91 -5.97 17.05
N LEU A 96 -1.71 -5.65 17.55
CA LEU A 96 -1.17 -6.22 18.80
C LEU A 96 -2.08 -5.95 19.99
N VAL A 97 -2.56 -4.71 20.15
CA VAL A 97 -3.45 -4.32 21.25
C VAL A 97 -4.75 -5.13 21.20
N VAL A 98 -5.37 -5.28 20.03
CA VAL A 98 -6.58 -6.12 19.89
C VAL A 98 -6.29 -7.57 20.24
N MET A 99 -5.15 -8.12 19.79
CA MET A 99 -4.80 -9.52 20.07
C MET A 99 -4.48 -9.77 21.53
N ALA A 100 -3.90 -8.81 22.24
CA ALA A 100 -3.65 -8.93 23.67
C ALA A 100 -4.93 -8.85 24.51
N VAL A 101 -5.86 -7.94 24.15
CA VAL A 101 -7.12 -7.76 24.89
C VAL A 101 -8.16 -8.82 24.53
N ALA A 102 -8.21 -9.22 23.25
CA ALA A 102 -9.18 -10.19 22.73
C ALA A 102 -8.50 -11.16 21.75
N PRO A 103 -7.79 -12.19 22.25
CA PRO A 103 -7.05 -13.14 21.41
C PRO A 103 -7.92 -13.89 20.39
N THR A 104 -9.16 -14.20 20.77
CA THR A 104 -10.16 -14.90 19.96
C THR A 104 -10.99 -13.97 19.07
N ALA A 105 -10.63 -12.69 18.99
CA ALA A 105 -11.32 -11.73 18.15
C ALA A 105 -11.30 -12.15 16.68
N SER A 106 -12.41 -11.88 15.99
CA SER A 106 -12.51 -12.12 14.56
C SER A 106 -11.50 -11.27 13.79
N ILE A 107 -11.21 -11.68 12.55
CA ILE A 107 -10.36 -10.92 11.61
C ILE A 107 -10.90 -9.49 11.46
N LEU A 108 -12.22 -9.32 11.39
CA LEU A 108 -12.84 -7.99 11.26
C LEU A 108 -12.54 -7.09 12.47
N THR A 109 -12.61 -7.61 13.69
CA THR A 109 -12.29 -6.83 14.90
C THR A 109 -10.82 -6.44 14.93
N LYS A 110 -9.93 -7.36 14.55
CA LYS A 110 -8.49 -7.11 14.39
C LYS A 110 -8.22 -6.00 13.37
N MET A 111 -8.93 -6.02 12.25
CA MET A 111 -8.86 -4.98 11.22
C MET A 111 -9.34 -3.62 11.72
N ILE A 112 -10.45 -3.57 12.47
CA ILE A 112 -10.94 -2.30 13.04
C ILE A 112 -9.87 -1.70 13.95
N GLY A 113 -9.21 -2.50 14.80
CA GLY A 113 -8.11 -2.03 15.63
C GLY A 113 -6.94 -1.48 14.82
N ALA A 114 -6.49 -2.22 13.80
CA ALA A 114 -5.43 -1.79 12.91
C ALA A 114 -5.77 -0.47 12.17
N VAL A 115 -7.00 -0.35 11.65
CA VAL A 115 -7.48 0.84 10.94
C VAL A 115 -7.58 2.06 11.88
N VAL A 116 -8.11 1.88 13.08
CA VAL A 116 -8.24 2.96 14.07
C VAL A 116 -6.87 3.50 14.48
N PHE A 117 -5.91 2.62 14.79
CA PHE A 117 -4.58 3.06 15.15
C PHE A 117 -3.82 3.65 13.97
N SER A 118 -3.93 3.05 12.77
CA SER A 118 -3.39 3.59 11.52
C SER A 118 -3.89 5.02 11.24
N PHE A 119 -5.19 5.26 11.44
CA PHE A 119 -5.79 6.57 11.31
C PHE A 119 -5.25 7.55 12.35
N LEU A 120 -5.24 7.15 13.63
CA LEU A 120 -4.71 7.97 14.73
C LEU A 120 -3.25 8.35 14.47
N GLY A 121 -2.44 7.37 14.07
CA GLY A 121 -1.03 7.56 13.77
C GLY A 121 -0.78 8.52 12.62
N THR A 122 -1.57 8.41 11.55
CA THR A 122 -1.46 9.32 10.41
C THR A 122 -1.91 10.74 10.77
N VAL A 123 -2.95 10.88 11.60
CA VAL A 123 -3.35 12.18 12.16
C VAL A 123 -2.24 12.78 13.02
N VAL A 124 -1.63 11.98 13.91
CA VAL A 124 -0.47 12.41 14.73
C VAL A 124 0.66 12.88 13.82
N PHE A 125 1.01 12.12 12.79
CA PHE A 125 2.01 12.51 11.81
C PHE A 125 1.71 13.87 11.17
N PHE A 126 0.48 14.11 10.70
CA PHE A 126 0.09 15.41 10.14
C PHE A 126 0.09 16.55 11.17
N LEU A 127 -0.24 16.28 12.44
CA LEU A 127 -0.15 17.28 13.51
C LEU A 127 1.30 17.71 13.76
N PHE A 128 2.25 16.76 13.75
CA PHE A 128 3.68 17.07 13.81
C PHE A 128 4.12 17.86 12.58
N LEU A 129 3.72 17.42 11.38
CA LEU A 129 4.09 18.08 10.12
C LEU A 129 3.62 19.54 10.06
N ARG A 130 2.45 19.86 10.64
CA ARG A 130 1.95 21.25 10.73
C ARG A 130 2.81 22.16 11.61
N ARG A 131 3.54 21.61 12.58
CA ARG A 131 4.41 22.38 13.48
C ARG A 131 5.80 22.65 12.88
N VAL A 132 6.15 21.96 11.80
CA VAL A 132 7.47 22.07 11.17
C VAL A 132 7.44 23.15 10.09
N THR A 133 8.26 24.18 10.29
CA THR A 133 8.37 25.35 9.41
C THR A 133 9.24 25.08 8.19
N LEU A 134 10.24 24.21 8.32
CA LEU A 134 11.13 23.80 7.23
C LEU A 134 10.60 22.52 6.57
N ARG A 135 9.85 22.67 5.47
CA ARG A 135 9.34 21.53 4.68
C ARG A 135 10.29 21.19 3.54
N SER A 136 11.54 20.84 3.87
CA SER A 136 12.41 20.25 2.85
C SER A 136 11.87 18.88 2.45
N SER A 137 12.15 18.46 1.22
CA SER A 137 11.66 17.17 0.70
C SER A 137 12.14 15.96 1.52
N LEU A 138 13.25 16.10 2.27
CA LEU A 138 13.77 15.03 3.12
C LEU A 138 13.23 15.05 4.55
N ILE A 139 12.81 16.22 5.06
CA ILE A 139 12.34 16.35 6.45
C ILE A 139 11.05 15.56 6.69
N VAL A 140 10.13 15.54 5.72
CA VAL A 140 8.82 14.89 5.89
C VAL A 140 8.95 13.37 6.09
N PRO A 141 9.70 12.62 5.24
CA PRO A 141 9.96 11.20 5.50
C PRO A 141 10.73 10.96 6.80
N ILE A 142 11.70 11.81 7.15
CA ILE A 142 12.50 11.65 8.38
C ILE A 142 11.60 11.70 9.63
N ILE A 143 10.68 12.66 9.70
CA ILE A 143 9.72 12.76 10.81
C ILE A 143 8.90 11.46 10.92
N GLY A 144 8.41 10.96 9.78
CA GLY A 144 7.61 9.75 9.74
C GLY A 144 8.39 8.52 10.19
N ILE A 145 9.63 8.34 9.73
CA ILE A 145 10.52 7.25 10.15
C ILE A 145 10.83 7.35 11.65
N MET A 146 11.08 8.55 12.18
CA MET A 146 11.31 8.76 13.61
C MET A 146 10.08 8.41 14.46
N LEU A 147 8.89 8.86 14.04
CA LEU A 147 7.64 8.52 14.72
C LEU A 147 7.34 7.02 14.63
N GLY A 148 7.54 6.41 13.46
CA GLY A 148 7.40 4.97 13.24
C GLY A 148 8.36 4.16 14.11
N ALA A 149 9.61 4.61 14.30
CA ALA A 149 10.58 3.98 15.17
C ALA A 149 10.16 4.01 16.65
N VAL A 150 9.59 5.13 17.12
CA VAL A 150 9.03 5.22 18.49
C VAL A 150 7.88 4.23 18.66
N VAL A 151 6.95 4.17 17.72
CA VAL A 151 5.81 3.25 17.75
C VAL A 151 6.27 1.79 17.66
N SER A 152 7.28 1.51 16.84
CA SER A 152 7.89 0.18 16.72
C SER A 152 8.57 -0.25 18.01
N ALA A 153 9.26 0.64 18.72
CA ALA A 153 9.84 0.36 20.02
C ALA A 153 8.77 0.03 21.07
N VAL A 154 7.68 0.81 21.11
CA VAL A 154 6.53 0.53 21.98
C VAL A 154 5.87 -0.81 21.62
N SER A 155 5.69 -1.08 20.32
CA SER A 155 5.12 -2.33 19.82
C SER A 155 5.99 -3.53 20.19
N THR A 156 7.31 -3.41 20.09
CA THR A 156 8.27 -4.45 20.45
C THR A 156 8.26 -4.72 21.95
N PHE A 157 8.27 -3.67 22.77
CA PHE A 157 8.16 -3.80 24.23
C PHE A 157 6.84 -4.48 24.64
N PHE A 158 5.73 -4.07 24.04
CA PHE A 158 4.43 -4.67 24.28
C PHE A 158 4.37 -6.14 23.83
N ALA A 159 4.92 -6.45 22.67
CA ALA A 159 5.01 -7.81 22.15
C ALA A 159 5.91 -8.71 23.01
N LEU A 160 6.98 -8.17 23.62
CA LEU A 160 7.79 -8.87 24.60
C LEU A 160 7.01 -9.20 25.88
N MET A 161 6.23 -8.24 26.39
CA MET A 161 5.40 -8.46 27.59
C MET A 161 4.27 -9.46 27.39
N THR A 162 3.85 -9.69 26.15
CA THR A 162 2.69 -10.52 25.80
C THR A 162 3.07 -11.80 25.05
N ASP A 163 4.37 -12.12 24.95
CA ASP A 163 4.90 -13.25 24.17
C ASP A 163 4.47 -13.26 22.69
N MET A 164 4.20 -12.09 22.11
CA MET A 164 3.76 -11.89 20.73
C MET A 164 4.88 -11.47 19.77
N LEU A 165 6.16 -11.54 20.18
CA LEU A 165 7.28 -11.10 19.34
C LEU A 165 7.35 -11.83 18.00
N GLN A 166 7.05 -13.14 17.98
CA GLN A 166 6.99 -13.91 16.74
C GLN A 166 5.87 -13.42 15.81
N GLN A 167 4.68 -13.12 16.35
CA GLN A 167 3.55 -12.62 15.56
C GLN A 167 3.86 -11.24 14.98
N LEU A 168 4.48 -10.37 15.77
CA LEU A 168 4.97 -9.08 15.33
C LEU A 168 5.97 -9.23 14.17
N GLY A 169 6.92 -10.15 14.28
CA GLY A 169 7.88 -10.46 13.23
C GLY A 169 7.21 -10.93 11.93
N ILE A 170 6.22 -11.82 12.01
CA ILE A 170 5.48 -12.32 10.85
C ILE A 170 4.76 -11.17 10.11
N TRP A 171 4.19 -10.19 10.80
CA TRP A 171 3.51 -9.06 10.13
C TRP A 171 4.45 -8.08 9.45
N PHE A 172 5.64 -7.83 10.03
CA PHE A 172 6.67 -7.06 9.34
C PHE A 172 7.25 -7.82 8.14
N MET A 173 7.19 -9.16 8.16
CA MET A 173 7.54 -10.04 7.04
C MET A 173 6.33 -10.31 6.12
N GLY A 174 5.77 -9.24 5.53
CA GLY A 174 4.60 -9.32 4.66
C GLY A 174 4.69 -10.43 3.60
N SER A 175 3.67 -11.29 3.56
CA SER A 175 3.61 -12.49 2.74
C SER A 175 2.17 -12.83 2.36
N PHE A 176 2.00 -13.44 1.19
CA PHE A 176 0.70 -13.93 0.72
C PHE A 176 0.50 -15.43 0.98
N THR A 177 1.43 -16.09 1.68
CA THR A 177 1.36 -17.52 2.05
C THR A 177 0.16 -17.85 2.93
N ALA A 178 -0.23 -16.93 3.81
CA ALA A 178 -1.35 -17.12 4.74
C ALA A 178 -2.71 -16.75 4.13
N VAL A 179 -2.77 -16.37 2.85
CA VAL A 179 -4.02 -15.96 2.20
C VAL A 179 -4.77 -17.18 1.68
N TYR A 180 -5.90 -17.49 2.30
CA TYR A 180 -6.81 -18.55 1.87
C TYR A 180 -8.27 -18.11 2.01
N LYS A 181 -9.19 -18.94 1.51
CA LYS A 181 -10.63 -18.72 1.58
C LYS A 181 -11.11 -18.50 3.03
N GLY A 182 -11.84 -17.42 3.27
CA GLY A 182 -12.26 -16.96 4.61
C GLY A 182 -11.45 -15.78 5.16
N GLN A 183 -10.24 -15.54 4.64
CA GLN A 183 -9.40 -14.40 5.05
C GLN A 183 -9.28 -13.30 3.99
N TYR A 184 -9.35 -13.62 2.70
CA TYR A 184 -9.13 -12.64 1.63
C TYR A 184 -10.36 -11.77 1.37
N GLU A 185 -11.55 -12.21 1.77
CA GLU A 185 -12.83 -11.57 1.46
C GLU A 185 -12.92 -10.16 2.06
N VAL A 186 -12.27 -9.93 3.19
CA VAL A 186 -12.22 -8.60 3.81
C VAL A 186 -11.39 -7.59 3.00
N LEU A 187 -10.50 -8.05 2.10
CA LEU A 187 -9.77 -7.16 1.18
C LEU A 187 -10.70 -6.45 0.19
N TRP A 188 -11.93 -6.94 -0.04
CA TRP A 188 -12.89 -6.25 -0.90
C TRP A 188 -13.26 -4.84 -0.39
N ILE A 189 -13.09 -4.57 0.91
CA ILE A 189 -13.24 -3.20 1.48
C ILE A 189 -12.31 -2.23 0.77
N VAL A 190 -11.12 -2.70 0.40
CA VAL A 190 -10.10 -1.87 -0.24
C VAL A 190 -10.49 -1.49 -1.66
N LEU A 191 -11.28 -2.32 -2.36
CA LEU A 191 -11.86 -1.93 -3.65
C LEU A 191 -12.78 -0.71 -3.49
N LEU A 192 -13.56 -0.64 -2.41
CA LEU A 192 -14.40 0.53 -2.12
C LEU A 192 -13.53 1.78 -1.87
N VAL A 193 -12.40 1.61 -1.20
CA VAL A 193 -11.42 2.70 -1.01
C VAL A 193 -10.87 3.18 -2.36
N LEU A 194 -10.48 2.27 -3.25
CA LEU A 194 -9.99 2.63 -4.59
C LEU A 194 -11.04 3.41 -5.40
N VAL A 195 -12.29 2.96 -5.37
CA VAL A 195 -13.42 3.66 -6.01
C VAL A 195 -13.61 5.05 -5.39
N ALA A 196 -13.56 5.16 -4.06
CA ALA A 196 -13.67 6.44 -3.38
C ALA A 196 -12.53 7.38 -3.76
N VAL A 197 -11.27 6.92 -3.79
CA VAL A 197 -10.13 7.71 -4.25
C VAL A 197 -10.35 8.20 -5.68
N TYR A 198 -10.83 7.35 -6.58
CA TYR A 198 -11.11 7.75 -7.96
C TYR A 198 -12.22 8.82 -8.06
N ILE A 199 -13.29 8.71 -7.26
CA ILE A 199 -14.36 9.72 -7.19
C ILE A 199 -13.83 11.06 -6.66
N TYR A 200 -12.97 11.03 -5.65
CA TYR A 200 -12.39 12.24 -5.03
C TYR A 200 -11.10 12.72 -5.69
N ALA A 201 -10.66 12.10 -6.80
CA ALA A 201 -9.35 12.32 -7.40
C ALA A 201 -9.08 13.80 -7.76
N ASP A 202 -10.04 14.47 -8.38
CA ASP A 202 -9.88 15.88 -8.76
C ASP A 202 -9.71 16.78 -7.52
N ARG A 203 -10.43 16.49 -6.42
CA ARG A 203 -10.34 17.27 -5.17
C ARG A 203 -9.05 17.00 -4.41
N LEU A 204 -8.60 15.75 -4.39
CA LEU A 204 -7.32 15.35 -3.78
C LEU A 204 -6.13 15.94 -4.55
N THR A 205 -6.24 16.08 -5.87
CA THR A 205 -5.23 16.77 -6.70
C THR A 205 -5.12 18.24 -6.30
N VAL A 206 -6.24 18.93 -6.13
CA VAL A 206 -6.24 20.34 -5.70
C VAL A 206 -5.66 20.51 -4.30
N VAL A 207 -5.94 19.58 -3.38
CA VAL A 207 -5.33 19.55 -2.04
C VAL A 207 -3.81 19.39 -2.13
N GLY A 208 -3.31 18.62 -3.08
CA GLY A 208 -1.88 18.47 -3.34
C GLY A 208 -1.18 19.76 -3.78
N LEU A 209 -1.93 20.76 -4.29
CA LEU A 209 -1.40 22.09 -4.62
C LEU A 209 -1.21 22.98 -3.38
N GLY A 210 -1.75 22.58 -2.23
CA GLY A 210 -1.57 23.26 -0.95
C GLY A 210 -2.84 23.87 -0.40
N GLU A 211 -2.76 24.29 0.87
CA GLU A 211 -3.90 24.82 1.62
C GLU A 211 -4.45 26.11 1.01
N ASP A 212 -3.59 27.04 0.61
CA ASP A 212 -3.99 28.31 0.00
C ASP A 212 -4.71 28.11 -1.33
N VAL A 213 -4.22 27.20 -2.19
CA VAL A 213 -4.85 26.92 -3.48
C VAL A 213 -6.20 26.22 -3.29
N ALA A 214 -6.25 25.23 -2.39
CA ALA A 214 -7.49 24.50 -2.12
C ALA A 214 -8.58 25.42 -1.55
N THR A 215 -8.23 26.29 -0.60
CA THR A 215 -9.18 27.23 0.00
C THR A 215 -9.66 28.30 -0.98
N ASN A 216 -8.78 28.81 -1.85
CA ASN A 216 -9.15 29.79 -2.89
C ASN A 216 -10.14 29.24 -3.94
N VAL A 217 -10.09 27.94 -4.23
CA VAL A 217 -11.03 27.27 -5.17
C VAL A 217 -12.32 26.80 -4.44
N GLY A 218 -12.47 27.11 -3.15
CA GLY A 218 -13.65 26.80 -2.36
C GLY A 218 -13.68 25.39 -1.77
N LEU A 219 -12.56 24.66 -1.78
CA LEU A 219 -12.43 23.37 -1.12
C LEU A 219 -12.03 23.54 0.35
N ASN A 220 -12.67 22.76 1.22
CA ASN A 220 -12.26 22.66 2.63
C ASN A 220 -11.05 21.72 2.74
N TYR A 221 -9.85 22.30 2.85
CA TYR A 221 -8.57 21.58 2.94
C TYR A 221 -8.56 20.55 4.09
N ASN A 222 -8.96 20.96 5.30
CA ASN A 222 -8.97 20.10 6.48
C ASN A 222 -9.88 18.88 6.32
N ARG A 223 -11.07 19.07 5.72
CA ARG A 223 -12.01 17.96 5.47
C ARG A 223 -11.45 16.97 4.46
N MET A 224 -10.80 17.45 3.40
CA MET A 224 -10.19 16.57 2.41
C MET A 224 -8.95 15.85 2.96
N LEU A 225 -8.15 16.51 3.79
CA LEU A 225 -7.02 15.90 4.49
C LEU A 225 -7.49 14.74 5.38
N LEU A 226 -8.57 14.94 6.17
CA LEU A 226 -9.17 13.90 7.00
C LEU A 226 -9.74 12.75 6.16
N LEU A 227 -10.42 13.06 5.05
CA LEU A 227 -10.95 12.05 4.13
C LEU A 227 -9.82 11.21 3.52
N GLY A 228 -8.79 11.85 2.97
CA GLY A 228 -7.65 11.14 2.39
C GLY A 228 -6.89 10.31 3.42
N THR A 229 -6.70 10.84 4.64
CA THR A 229 -6.13 10.11 5.77
C THR A 229 -6.97 8.90 6.14
N GLY A 230 -8.30 9.04 6.17
CA GLY A 230 -9.24 7.93 6.42
C GLY A 230 -9.12 6.83 5.35
N LEU A 231 -9.09 7.20 4.07
CA LEU A 231 -8.95 6.26 2.97
C LEU A 231 -7.63 5.49 3.04
N ILE A 232 -6.51 6.19 3.25
CA ILE A 232 -5.19 5.57 3.41
C ILE A 232 -5.16 4.66 4.64
N ALA A 233 -5.74 5.09 5.76
CA ALA A 233 -5.75 4.32 6.99
C ALA A 233 -6.55 3.02 6.85
N ILE A 234 -7.70 3.07 6.17
CA ILE A 234 -8.52 1.88 5.87
C ILE A 234 -7.73 0.94 4.96
N ALA A 235 -7.21 1.42 3.83
CA ALA A 235 -6.45 0.58 2.90
C ALA A 235 -5.22 -0.06 3.58
N THR A 236 -4.42 0.74 4.28
CA THR A 236 -3.19 0.27 4.95
C THR A 236 -3.54 -0.69 6.08
N GLY A 237 -4.52 -0.37 6.94
CA GLY A 237 -4.91 -1.25 8.03
C GLY A 237 -5.43 -2.60 7.54
N VAL A 238 -6.30 -2.60 6.52
CA VAL A 238 -6.85 -3.83 5.93
C VAL A 238 -5.75 -4.68 5.30
N VAL A 239 -4.86 -4.09 4.49
CA VAL A 239 -3.76 -4.81 3.85
C VAL A 239 -2.76 -5.34 4.89
N THR A 240 -2.41 -4.55 5.90
CA THR A 240 -1.48 -4.97 6.97
C THR A 240 -2.01 -6.15 7.76
N VAL A 241 -3.33 -6.23 8.05
CA VAL A 241 -3.88 -7.38 8.79
C VAL A 241 -3.87 -8.67 7.95
N VAL A 242 -4.15 -8.58 6.65
CA VAL A 242 -4.30 -9.77 5.78
C VAL A 242 -2.98 -10.25 5.20
N VAL A 243 -2.13 -9.30 4.77
CA VAL A 243 -0.90 -9.57 4.02
C VAL A 243 0.35 -9.19 4.81
N GLY A 244 0.26 -8.21 5.70
CA GLY A 244 1.41 -7.62 6.39
C GLY A 244 1.99 -6.42 5.63
N SER A 245 3.21 -6.04 6.00
CA SER A 245 3.88 -4.86 5.47
C SER A 245 4.37 -5.05 4.02
N LEU A 246 4.02 -4.12 3.13
CA LEU A 246 4.47 -4.05 1.74
C LEU A 246 5.27 -2.75 1.52
N PRO A 247 6.57 -2.73 1.86
CA PRO A 247 7.37 -1.50 1.83
C PRO A 247 7.66 -1.03 0.40
N PHE A 248 7.93 0.26 0.22
CA PHE A 248 8.35 0.93 -1.03
C PHE A 248 7.36 0.92 -2.20
N LEU A 249 6.29 0.12 -2.16
CA LEU A 249 5.35 0.04 -3.27
C LEU A 249 4.61 1.35 -3.50
N GLY A 250 4.16 1.98 -2.41
CA GLY A 250 3.47 3.27 -2.44
C GLY A 250 4.41 4.42 -2.79
N LEU A 251 5.71 4.24 -2.63
CA LEU A 251 6.70 5.22 -3.02
C LEU A 251 7.06 5.09 -4.50
N ILE A 252 7.43 3.89 -4.95
CA ILE A 252 8.03 3.70 -6.28
C ILE A 252 7.00 3.81 -7.38
N VAL A 253 5.85 3.14 -7.21
CA VAL A 253 4.85 3.02 -8.28
C VAL A 253 4.33 4.40 -8.70
N PRO A 254 3.87 5.26 -7.78
CA PRO A 254 3.36 6.58 -8.15
C PRO A 254 4.42 7.45 -8.82
N ASN A 255 5.66 7.42 -8.31
CA ASN A 255 6.73 8.22 -8.88
C ASN A 255 7.12 7.80 -10.30
N ILE A 256 7.21 6.49 -10.56
CA ILE A 256 7.47 5.99 -11.93
C ILE A 256 6.37 6.46 -12.88
N VAL A 257 5.11 6.39 -12.46
CA VAL A 257 3.98 6.85 -13.28
C VAL A 257 4.03 8.36 -13.48
N SER A 258 4.26 9.15 -12.43
CA SER A 258 4.37 10.61 -12.50
C SER A 258 5.51 11.08 -13.39
N MET A 259 6.65 10.39 -13.41
CA MET A 259 7.78 10.71 -14.31
C MET A 259 7.40 10.59 -15.80
N VAL A 260 6.43 9.74 -16.13
CA VAL A 260 6.03 9.48 -17.53
C VAL A 260 4.78 10.27 -17.93
N ARG A 261 3.83 10.46 -17.01
CA ARG A 261 2.49 11.04 -17.30
C ARG A 261 2.20 12.38 -16.62
N GLY A 262 3.06 12.86 -15.73
CA GLY A 262 2.80 14.04 -14.90
C GLY A 262 1.95 13.71 -13.66
N ASP A 263 1.47 14.73 -12.94
CA ASP A 263 0.91 14.58 -11.58
C ASP A 263 -0.63 14.61 -11.49
N ASP A 264 -1.35 14.28 -12.56
CA ASP A 264 -2.82 14.20 -12.52
C ASP A 264 -3.29 12.87 -11.89
N LEU A 265 -3.80 12.94 -10.66
CA LEU A 265 -4.30 11.79 -9.90
C LEU A 265 -5.31 10.97 -10.70
N ARG A 266 -6.29 11.62 -11.33
CA ARG A 266 -7.41 10.90 -11.96
C ARG A 266 -6.94 10.08 -13.15
N SER A 267 -6.02 10.64 -13.93
CA SER A 267 -5.42 9.95 -15.07
C SER A 267 -4.43 8.87 -14.66
N ASN A 268 -3.76 9.05 -13.51
CA ASN A 268 -2.70 8.16 -13.03
C ASN A 268 -3.21 6.96 -12.24
N VAL A 269 -4.37 7.04 -11.57
CA VAL A 269 -4.91 5.93 -10.76
C VAL A 269 -4.90 4.58 -11.51
N PRO A 270 -5.40 4.46 -12.75
CA PRO A 270 -5.37 3.19 -13.48
C PRO A 270 -3.95 2.64 -13.70
N TRP A 271 -2.99 3.51 -14.00
CA TRP A 271 -1.59 3.14 -14.21
C TRP A 271 -0.89 2.72 -12.93
N VAL A 272 -1.15 3.46 -11.85
CA VAL A 272 -0.63 3.16 -10.51
C VAL A 272 -1.20 1.83 -10.01
N CYS A 273 -2.48 1.56 -10.25
CA CYS A 273 -3.06 0.24 -9.96
C CYS A 273 -2.36 -0.85 -10.77
N LEU A 274 -2.25 -0.72 -12.10
CA LEU A 274 -1.67 -1.75 -12.96
C LEU A 274 -0.21 -2.05 -12.61
N LEU A 275 0.60 -1.01 -12.43
CA LEU A 275 2.02 -1.17 -12.09
C LEU A 275 2.19 -1.74 -10.67
N GLY A 276 1.35 -1.32 -9.71
CA GLY A 276 1.32 -1.88 -8.36
C GLY A 276 0.99 -3.37 -8.35
N ILE A 277 -0.05 -3.79 -9.07
CA ILE A 277 -0.44 -5.20 -9.24
C ILE A 277 0.71 -5.98 -9.90
N GLY A 278 1.29 -5.45 -10.97
CA GLY A 278 2.36 -6.10 -11.71
C GLY A 278 3.60 -6.35 -10.84
N ILE A 279 4.09 -5.33 -10.12
CA ILE A 279 5.28 -5.45 -9.27
C ILE A 279 5.04 -6.45 -8.14
N VAL A 280 3.91 -6.36 -7.44
CA VAL A 280 3.59 -7.30 -6.35
C VAL A 280 3.46 -8.73 -6.86
N THR A 281 2.82 -8.93 -8.00
CA THR A 281 2.66 -10.26 -8.62
C THR A 281 4.02 -10.84 -9.03
N VAL A 282 4.92 -10.04 -9.60
CA VAL A 282 6.29 -10.48 -9.93
C VAL A 282 7.05 -10.85 -8.67
N CYS A 283 7.00 -10.02 -7.62
CA CYS A 283 7.67 -10.31 -6.35
C CYS A 283 7.14 -11.61 -5.71
N ASP A 284 5.83 -11.83 -5.77
CA ASP A 284 5.20 -13.07 -5.27
C ASP A 284 5.61 -14.30 -6.07
N LEU A 285 5.61 -14.23 -7.41
CA LEU A 285 6.08 -15.31 -8.27
C LEU A 285 7.54 -15.67 -8.00
N VAL A 286 8.40 -14.66 -7.88
CA VAL A 286 9.82 -14.83 -7.53
C VAL A 286 9.95 -15.47 -6.15
N GLY A 287 9.16 -15.01 -5.17
CA GLY A 287 9.15 -15.57 -3.81
C GLY A 287 8.75 -17.04 -3.73
N ARG A 288 7.85 -17.50 -4.62
CA ARG A 288 7.44 -18.91 -4.72
C ARG A 288 8.47 -19.82 -5.41
N VAL A 289 9.36 -19.26 -6.23
CA VAL A 289 10.26 -20.03 -7.09
C VAL A 289 11.69 -20.10 -6.54
N ILE A 290 12.22 -19.04 -5.92
CA ILE A 290 13.64 -18.97 -5.51
C ILE A 290 14.04 -20.11 -4.55
N ILE A 291 13.21 -20.42 -3.54
CA ILE A 291 13.53 -21.42 -2.50
C ILE A 291 12.50 -22.56 -2.39
N ALA A 292 11.90 -22.95 -3.53
CA ALA A 292 10.95 -24.05 -3.61
C ALA A 292 11.47 -25.31 -2.86
N PRO A 293 10.67 -25.97 -1.98
CA PRO A 293 9.23 -25.81 -1.74
C PRO A 293 8.84 -24.73 -0.70
N PHE A 294 9.81 -24.07 -0.07
CA PHE A 294 9.54 -22.95 0.81
C PHE A 294 9.25 -21.69 0.00
N GLU A 295 8.66 -20.68 0.65
CA GLU A 295 8.36 -19.41 0.01
C GLU A 295 9.02 -18.26 0.76
N MET A 296 9.65 -17.34 0.02
CA MET A 296 10.16 -16.12 0.62
C MET A 296 9.05 -15.08 0.80
N PRO A 297 9.04 -14.30 1.90
CA PRO A 297 8.12 -13.19 2.07
C PRO A 297 8.30 -12.17 0.94
N VAL A 298 7.17 -11.70 0.41
CA VAL A 298 7.15 -10.73 -0.68
C VAL A 298 7.76 -9.40 -0.24
N SER A 299 7.60 -9.02 1.04
CA SER A 299 8.19 -7.81 1.59
C SER A 299 9.72 -7.77 1.49
N VAL A 300 10.40 -8.92 1.52
CA VAL A 300 11.87 -9.00 1.40
C VAL A 300 12.30 -8.65 -0.03
N ILE A 301 11.69 -9.28 -1.03
CA ILE A 301 11.99 -9.04 -2.44
C ILE A 301 11.66 -7.61 -2.81
N LEU A 302 10.48 -7.15 -2.40
CA LEU A 302 10.01 -5.78 -2.61
C LEU A 302 10.91 -4.76 -1.89
N GLY A 303 11.40 -5.07 -0.69
CA GLY A 303 12.35 -4.25 0.05
C GLY A 303 13.68 -4.07 -0.68
N VAL A 304 14.25 -5.15 -1.23
CA VAL A 304 15.52 -5.09 -1.97
C VAL A 304 15.36 -4.33 -3.28
N ILE A 305 14.39 -4.74 -4.12
CA ILE A 305 14.13 -4.07 -5.40
C ILE A 305 13.76 -2.61 -5.13
N GLY A 306 12.94 -2.38 -4.11
CA GLY A 306 12.41 -1.08 -3.79
C GLY A 306 13.49 -0.10 -3.34
N ALA A 307 14.36 -0.53 -2.43
CA ALA A 307 15.49 0.28 -1.99
C ALA A 307 16.42 0.66 -3.15
N ILE A 308 16.73 -0.28 -4.05
CA ILE A 308 17.57 0.01 -5.24
C ILE A 308 16.93 1.08 -6.11
N VAL A 309 15.66 0.90 -6.47
CA VAL A 309 14.94 1.85 -7.33
C VAL A 309 14.83 3.22 -6.65
N PHE A 310 14.52 3.25 -5.36
CA PHE A 310 14.43 4.48 -4.58
C PHE A 310 15.75 5.26 -4.55
N ILE A 311 16.88 4.58 -4.28
CA ILE A 311 18.21 5.20 -4.30
C ILE A 311 18.52 5.78 -5.68
N ILE A 312 18.23 5.03 -6.75
CA ILE A 312 18.44 5.50 -8.13
C ILE A 312 17.62 6.78 -8.39
N MET A 313 16.37 6.83 -7.94
CA MET A 313 15.52 8.00 -8.12
C MET A 313 16.05 9.23 -7.39
N ILE A 314 16.50 9.09 -6.13
CA ILE A 314 17.09 10.18 -5.36
C ILE A 314 18.35 10.70 -6.07
N VAL A 315 19.28 9.82 -6.43
CA VAL A 315 20.56 10.21 -7.06
C VAL A 315 20.33 10.93 -8.39
N ARG A 316 19.34 10.49 -9.19
CA ARG A 316 18.99 11.18 -10.45
C ARG A 316 18.36 12.55 -10.21
N SER A 317 17.50 12.68 -9.19
CA SER A 317 16.88 13.96 -8.84
C SER A 317 17.91 15.01 -8.41
N THR A 318 18.94 14.62 -7.66
CA THR A 318 19.99 15.54 -7.18
C THR A 318 20.91 16.01 -8.30
N ARG A 319 21.05 15.26 -9.41
CA ARG A 319 21.84 15.65 -10.58
C ARG A 319 21.11 16.58 -11.56
N ALA A 320 19.79 16.67 -11.45
CA ALA A 320 18.95 17.49 -12.33
C ALA A 320 18.74 18.92 -11.81
N ASN A 321 19.14 19.18 -10.55
CA ASN A 321 19.28 20.50 -9.94
C ASN A 321 20.75 20.92 -9.93
#